data_AF-A0A3P3U1J2-F1
#
_entry.id   AF-A0A3P3U1J2-F1
#
_cell.length_a   1.000
_cell.length_b   1.000
_cell.length_c   1.000
_cell.angle_alpha   90.00
_cell.angle_beta   90.00
_cell.angle_gamma   90.00
#
_symmetry.space_group_name_H-M   'P 1'
#
loop_
_entity.id
_entity.type
_entity.pdbx_description
1 polymer ?
#
loop_
_entity_poly.entity_id
_entity_poly.type
_entity_poly.pdbx_seq_one_letter_code
_entity_poly.pdbx_strand_id
1 'polypeptide(L)'
;MIKGWKGFNKDLKCRGMQYEIGKTFEEPEAEACEKGLHFCEYPLDVLGYYPPAESRYAEVEADGEIDRDGQDSKVATTRLHIKAEIGLPGLIKAGVDYIKSKVDWDNAKESNTGDWSAATNTGYQSAATNTGDWSAATNTGDRSAATNTGYQSAATNTGDWSAATNTGYQSAATNTGNRSAATNTGYQSAATNTGDWSAATNTGYQSAATNTGNRSAATNTGDWSAATNTGNRSAATNTGNRSAATNTGYQSAATNTGDWSAATNTGYQSAATVEGKESVAMAIGYESKAKGALGCWIVLAEWEEREDEYHIKDVQSVKVDGEKIKADTFYMLQNGKFVEVD
;
A
#
# COMPACT_ATOMS: atom_id res chain seq x y z
N MET A 1 48.43 -16.68 42.43
CA MET A 1 47.11 -17.33 42.39
C MET A 1 46.25 -16.64 41.34
N ILE A 2 45.64 -17.40 40.45
CA ILE A 2 44.75 -16.95 39.38
C ILE A 2 43.33 -17.37 39.73
N LYS A 3 42.40 -16.42 39.72
CA LYS A 3 40.98 -16.72 39.89
C LYS A 3 40.42 -17.29 38.59
N GLY A 4 39.63 -18.34 38.69
CA GLY A 4 38.97 -18.93 37.54
C GLY A 4 37.69 -19.67 37.89
N TRP A 5 37.16 -20.38 36.90
CA TRP A 5 35.92 -21.13 37.00
C TRP A 5 36.07 -22.52 36.41
N LYS A 6 35.48 -23.51 37.09
CA LYS A 6 35.54 -24.91 36.66
C LYS A 6 34.17 -25.54 36.66
N GLY A 7 33.89 -26.31 35.61
CA GLY A 7 32.76 -27.21 35.53
C GLY A 7 33.14 -28.63 35.93
N PHE A 8 32.16 -29.36 36.43
CA PHE A 8 32.24 -30.78 36.75
C PHE A 8 30.94 -31.46 36.33
N ASN A 9 30.95 -32.79 36.21
CA ASN A 9 29.69 -33.52 36.13
C ASN A 9 28.92 -33.47 37.48
N LYS A 10 27.71 -34.04 37.53
CA LYS A 10 26.85 -34.07 38.74
C LYS A 10 27.55 -34.60 40.00
N ASP A 11 28.54 -35.47 39.83
CA ASP A 11 29.28 -36.14 40.90
C ASP A 11 30.57 -35.39 41.31
N LEU A 12 30.79 -34.16 40.84
CA LEU A 12 32.06 -33.42 41.02
C LEU A 12 33.28 -34.15 40.45
N LYS A 13 33.13 -34.84 39.32
CA LYS A 13 34.23 -35.50 38.61
C LYS A 13 34.62 -34.78 37.33
N CYS A 14 35.91 -34.86 37.01
CA CYS A 14 36.48 -34.40 35.74
C CYS A 14 37.62 -35.35 35.34
N ARG A 15 37.59 -35.89 34.12
CA ARG A 15 38.59 -36.83 33.56
C ARG A 15 38.97 -37.99 34.50
N GLY A 16 38.00 -38.53 35.24
CA GLY A 16 38.21 -39.66 36.16
C GLY A 16 38.67 -39.28 37.58
N MET A 17 39.08 -38.01 37.80
CA MET A 17 39.41 -37.50 39.13
C MET A 17 38.16 -37.03 39.87
N GLN A 18 38.08 -37.36 41.16
CA GLN A 18 37.05 -36.88 42.08
C GLN A 18 37.52 -35.59 42.76
N TYR A 19 36.71 -34.54 42.66
CA TYR A 19 36.96 -33.27 43.32
C TYR A 19 36.04 -33.09 44.52
N GLU A 20 36.41 -32.16 45.39
CA GLU A 20 35.65 -31.78 46.58
C GLU A 20 35.78 -30.28 46.80
N ILE A 21 34.67 -29.63 47.16
CA ILE A 21 34.65 -28.20 47.46
C ILE A 21 35.47 -27.94 48.73
N GLY A 22 36.27 -26.88 48.71
CA GLY A 22 37.18 -26.47 49.79
C GLY A 22 38.54 -27.18 49.76
N LYS A 23 38.82 -28.07 48.81
CA LYS A 23 40.11 -28.81 48.73
C LYS A 23 41.00 -28.33 47.59
N THR A 24 42.30 -28.56 47.78
CA THR A 24 43.35 -28.32 46.78
C THR A 24 43.77 -29.65 46.17
N PHE A 25 43.97 -29.63 44.85
CA PHE A 25 44.38 -30.77 44.04
C PHE A 25 45.67 -30.42 43.34
N GLU A 26 46.52 -31.43 43.13
CA GLU A 26 47.83 -31.28 42.51
C GLU A 26 48.05 -32.35 41.44
N GLU A 27 48.68 -31.96 40.33
CA GLU A 27 49.12 -32.81 39.22
C GLU A 27 50.60 -32.48 38.92
N PRO A 28 51.42 -33.44 38.45
CA PRO A 28 52.85 -33.23 38.29
C PRO A 28 53.21 -32.28 37.14
N GLU A 29 52.36 -32.18 36.12
CA GLU A 29 52.59 -31.38 34.91
C GLU A 29 51.28 -30.71 34.45
N ALA A 30 51.40 -29.55 33.81
CA ALA A 30 50.28 -28.82 33.23
C ALA A 30 50.54 -28.49 31.76
N GLU A 31 49.60 -28.90 30.89
CA GLU A 31 49.63 -28.56 29.46
C GLU A 31 48.18 -28.39 29.00
N ALA A 32 47.87 -27.21 28.47
CA ALA A 32 46.53 -26.87 28.01
C ALA A 32 46.06 -27.90 26.98
N CYS A 33 44.81 -28.33 27.13
CA CYS A 33 44.19 -29.41 26.35
C CYS A 33 44.76 -30.84 26.50
N GLU A 34 45.94 -31.04 27.09
CA GLU A 34 46.55 -32.39 27.22
C GLU A 34 46.47 -32.96 28.65
N LYS A 35 47.07 -32.29 29.64
CA LYS A 35 47.28 -32.79 31.02
C LYS A 35 47.21 -31.68 32.07
N GLY A 36 47.11 -32.08 33.35
CA GLY A 36 46.93 -31.16 34.47
C GLY A 36 45.48 -30.80 34.77
N LEU A 37 45.29 -29.83 35.65
CA LEU A 37 44.00 -29.42 36.18
C LEU A 37 43.43 -28.27 35.34
N HIS A 38 42.38 -28.54 34.56
CA HIS A 38 41.79 -27.54 33.67
C HIS A 38 40.73 -26.66 34.34
N PHE A 39 40.77 -25.37 34.06
CA PHE A 39 39.75 -24.37 34.42
C PHE A 39 39.68 -23.26 33.36
N CYS A 40 38.73 -22.33 33.46
CA CYS A 40 38.58 -21.20 32.55
C CYS A 40 38.79 -19.86 33.29
N GLU A 41 39.50 -18.91 32.68
CA GLU A 41 39.63 -17.53 33.16
C GLU A 41 38.39 -16.67 32.79
N TYR A 42 37.65 -17.02 31.73
CA TYR A 42 36.34 -16.42 31.45
C TYR A 42 35.23 -17.38 31.91
N PRO A 43 34.31 -16.96 32.80
CA PRO A 43 33.32 -17.85 33.41
C PRO A 43 32.43 -18.60 32.42
N LEU A 44 32.02 -17.96 31.32
CA LEU A 44 31.04 -18.55 30.41
C LEU A 44 31.64 -19.56 29.42
N ASP A 45 32.97 -19.57 29.23
CA ASP A 45 33.63 -20.60 28.40
C ASP A 45 33.48 -22.00 29.00
N VAL A 46 33.29 -22.08 30.33
CA VAL A 46 33.01 -23.35 31.02
C VAL A 46 31.80 -24.07 30.41
N LEU A 47 30.81 -23.34 29.87
CA LEU A 47 29.62 -23.92 29.25
C LEU A 47 29.93 -24.66 27.93
N GLY A 48 31.01 -24.32 27.24
CA GLY A 48 31.47 -25.04 26.06
C GLY A 48 31.99 -26.45 26.38
N TYR A 49 32.44 -26.66 27.62
CA TYR A 49 32.99 -27.92 28.10
C TYR A 49 32.02 -28.72 28.98
N TYR A 50 31.16 -28.02 29.71
CA TYR A 50 30.26 -28.58 30.73
C TYR A 50 28.84 -28.04 30.53
N PRO A 51 27.92 -28.82 29.93
CA PRO A 51 26.57 -28.36 29.63
C PRO A 51 25.75 -28.13 30.91
N PRO A 52 24.91 -27.08 30.95
CA PRO A 52 24.22 -26.64 32.17
C PRO A 52 23.18 -27.62 32.72
N ALA A 53 22.64 -28.50 31.89
CA ALA A 53 21.66 -29.49 32.33
C ALA A 53 22.27 -30.59 33.22
N GLU A 54 23.58 -30.83 33.12
CA GLU A 54 24.22 -31.98 33.73
C GLU A 54 25.48 -31.67 34.54
N SER A 55 25.77 -30.38 34.72
CA SER A 55 27.03 -29.94 35.29
C SER A 55 26.86 -29.11 36.55
N ARG A 56 27.90 -29.14 37.38
CA ARG A 56 28.07 -28.29 38.56
C ARG A 56 29.23 -27.34 38.31
N TYR A 57 29.17 -26.15 38.90
CA TYR A 57 30.10 -25.07 38.62
C TYR A 57 30.67 -24.49 39.91
N ALA A 58 31.99 -24.28 39.94
CA ALA A 58 32.70 -23.71 41.08
C ALA A 58 33.60 -22.55 40.66
N GLU A 59 33.79 -21.62 41.59
CA GLU A 59 34.93 -20.71 41.58
C GLU A 59 36.17 -21.46 42.06
N VAL A 60 37.30 -21.24 41.40
CA VAL A 60 38.57 -21.91 41.69
C VAL A 60 39.71 -20.90 41.77
N GLU A 61 40.75 -21.27 42.50
CA GLU A 61 42.01 -20.52 42.60
C GLU A 61 43.15 -21.43 42.15
N ALA A 62 43.85 -21.05 41.09
CA ALA A 62 44.95 -21.79 40.50
C ALA A 62 46.32 -21.21 40.87
N ASP A 63 47.30 -22.07 41.12
CA ASP A 63 48.71 -21.71 41.32
C ASP A 63 49.62 -22.87 40.87
N GLY A 64 50.94 -22.76 41.09
CA GLY A 64 51.90 -23.67 40.49
C GLY A 64 52.19 -23.32 39.02
N GLU A 65 52.51 -24.34 38.23
CA GLU A 65 52.75 -24.19 36.79
C GLU A 65 51.41 -23.98 36.07
N ILE A 66 51.41 -23.08 35.09
CA ILE A 66 50.22 -22.62 34.38
C ILE A 66 50.54 -22.59 32.89
N ASP A 67 49.70 -23.24 32.10
CA ASP A 67 49.80 -23.25 30.64
C ASP A 67 48.50 -22.82 29.97
N ARG A 68 48.61 -22.09 28.85
CA ARG A 68 47.50 -21.50 28.08
C ARG A 68 47.67 -21.82 26.60
N ASP A 69 46.63 -22.35 25.95
CA ASP A 69 46.66 -22.70 24.52
C ASP A 69 46.34 -21.53 23.57
N GLY A 70 45.88 -20.39 24.12
CA GLY A 70 45.60 -19.16 23.39
C GLY A 70 44.39 -19.21 22.46
N GLN A 71 43.61 -20.30 22.46
CA GLN A 71 42.40 -20.43 21.63
C GLN A 71 41.16 -19.91 22.36
N ASP A 72 41.06 -20.15 23.66
CA ASP A 72 40.01 -19.62 24.52
C ASP A 72 40.56 -19.29 25.91
N SER A 73 39.69 -19.07 26.90
CA SER A 73 40.13 -18.78 28.27
C SER A 73 40.52 -20.02 29.08
N LYS A 74 40.59 -21.21 28.47
CA LYS A 74 40.97 -22.45 29.15
C LYS A 74 42.44 -22.43 29.53
N VAL A 75 42.69 -22.88 30.74
CA VAL A 75 44.01 -22.91 31.37
C VAL A 75 44.22 -24.27 32.00
N ALA A 76 45.41 -24.83 31.88
CA ALA A 76 45.87 -25.97 32.66
C ALA A 76 46.77 -25.51 33.80
N THR A 77 46.67 -26.16 34.95
CA THR A 77 47.55 -25.88 36.08
C THR A 77 47.97 -27.13 36.86
N THR A 78 49.12 -27.08 37.52
CA THR A 78 49.57 -28.17 38.41
C THR A 78 48.93 -28.12 39.77
N ARG A 79 48.31 -26.99 40.18
CA ARG A 79 47.66 -26.90 41.49
C ARG A 79 46.40 -26.04 41.44
N LEU A 80 45.29 -26.63 41.89
CA LEU A 80 43.96 -26.02 41.80
C LEU A 80 43.19 -26.19 43.11
N HIS A 81 42.78 -25.07 43.71
CA HIS A 81 41.92 -25.03 44.87
C HIS A 81 40.45 -24.81 44.44
N ILE A 82 39.56 -25.73 44.82
CA ILE A 82 38.13 -25.63 44.51
C ILE A 82 37.45 -24.83 45.61
N LYS A 83 37.28 -23.53 45.44
CA LYS A 83 36.90 -22.63 46.54
C LYS A 83 35.46 -22.79 47.00
N ALA A 84 34.51 -22.63 46.08
CA ALA A 84 33.08 -22.67 46.39
C ALA A 84 32.26 -23.05 45.17
N GLU A 85 31.21 -23.85 45.38
CA GLU A 85 30.21 -24.09 44.35
C GLU A 85 29.30 -22.86 44.20
N ILE A 86 29.13 -22.42 42.96
CA ILE A 86 28.40 -21.19 42.62
C ILE A 86 27.13 -21.45 41.79
N GLY A 87 27.01 -22.65 41.21
CA GLY A 87 25.91 -23.03 40.33
C GLY A 87 25.83 -22.18 39.05
N LEU A 88 24.84 -22.48 38.20
CA LEU A 88 24.64 -21.75 36.94
C LEU A 88 24.34 -20.25 37.15
N PRO A 89 23.49 -19.84 38.11
CA PRO A 89 23.25 -18.40 38.34
C PRO A 89 24.51 -17.65 38.78
N GLY A 90 25.34 -18.26 39.63
CA GLY A 90 26.61 -17.68 40.05
C GLY A 90 27.61 -17.58 38.91
N LEU A 91 27.66 -18.59 38.03
CA LEU A 91 28.49 -18.57 36.83
C LEU A 91 28.06 -17.45 35.85
N ILE A 92 26.75 -17.29 35.63
CA ILE A 92 26.20 -16.21 34.78
C ILE A 92 26.54 -14.84 35.36
N LYS A 93 26.32 -14.66 36.67
CA LYS A 93 26.67 -13.42 37.37
C LYS A 93 28.17 -13.11 37.21
N ALA A 94 29.03 -14.10 37.43
CA ALA A 94 30.46 -13.94 37.25
C ALA A 94 30.83 -13.56 35.82
N GLY A 95 30.15 -14.13 34.81
CA GLY A 95 30.34 -13.76 33.40
C GLY A 95 30.03 -12.30 33.12
N VAL A 96 28.90 -11.81 33.63
CA VAL A 96 28.51 -10.39 33.52
C VAL A 96 29.52 -9.49 34.23
N ASP A 97 29.93 -9.85 35.45
CA ASP A 97 30.91 -9.08 36.23
C ASP A 97 32.28 -9.06 35.51
N TYR A 98 32.69 -10.17 34.88
CA TYR A 98 33.91 -10.26 34.08
C TYR A 98 33.86 -9.29 32.89
N ILE A 99 32.79 -9.33 32.08
CA ILE A 99 32.62 -8.42 30.94
C ILE A 99 32.69 -6.97 31.41
N LYS A 100 31.94 -6.62 32.47
CA LYS A 100 31.96 -5.26 33.04
C LYS A 100 33.36 -4.81 33.45
N SER A 101 34.18 -5.71 33.98
CA SER A 101 35.56 -5.38 34.36
C SER A 101 36.52 -5.18 33.17
N LYS A 102 36.16 -5.63 31.97
CA LYS A 102 36.93 -5.40 30.74
C LYS A 102 36.52 -4.13 30.00
N VAL A 103 35.38 -3.52 30.36
CA VAL A 103 34.93 -2.26 29.78
C VAL A 103 35.66 -1.11 30.46
N ASP A 104 36.25 -0.24 29.65
CA ASP A 104 36.76 1.06 30.09
C ASP A 104 35.57 2.04 30.21
N TRP A 105 34.96 2.06 31.39
CA TRP A 105 33.80 2.90 31.66
C TRP A 105 34.14 4.39 31.67
N ASP A 106 35.39 4.75 31.95
CA ASP A 106 35.84 6.15 32.04
C ASP A 106 36.09 6.74 30.64
N ASN A 107 36.47 5.92 29.66
CA ASN A 107 36.56 6.29 28.24
C ASN A 107 35.38 5.78 27.40
N ALA A 108 34.30 5.32 28.02
CA ALA A 108 33.07 5.01 27.31
C ALA A 108 32.54 6.30 26.69
N LYS A 109 32.83 6.54 25.40
CA LYS A 109 32.12 7.56 24.62
C LYS A 109 30.65 7.32 24.86
N GLU A 110 29.95 8.32 25.43
CA GLU A 110 28.51 8.28 25.55
C GLU A 110 27.95 7.81 24.22
N SER A 111 27.27 6.67 24.20
CA SER A 111 26.47 6.29 23.06
C SER A 111 25.33 7.30 22.97
N ASN A 112 25.58 8.40 22.27
CA ASN A 112 24.65 9.15 21.42
C ASN A 112 23.24 9.44 21.97
N THR A 113 23.14 9.83 23.24
CA THR A 113 21.86 10.24 23.88
C THR A 113 21.69 11.76 24.00
N GLY A 114 22.45 12.54 23.21
CA GLY A 114 22.33 14.00 23.14
C GLY A 114 21.41 14.52 22.02
N ASP A 115 21.23 15.83 21.92
CA ASP A 115 20.31 16.47 20.95
C ASP A 115 20.68 16.25 19.47
N TRP A 116 21.93 15.84 19.18
CA TRP A 116 22.49 15.77 17.83
C TRP A 116 23.31 14.50 17.61
N SER A 117 23.11 13.82 16.48
CA SER A 117 23.91 12.64 16.17
C SER A 117 24.06 12.33 14.68
N ALA A 118 25.20 11.75 14.28
CA ALA A 118 25.43 11.37 12.88
C ALA A 118 24.75 10.02 12.50
N ALA A 119 24.53 9.14 13.48
CA ALA A 119 24.08 7.76 13.24
C ALA A 119 22.66 7.53 13.78
N THR A 120 22.53 7.14 15.05
CA THR A 120 21.23 6.93 15.71
C THR A 120 21.06 7.94 16.83
N ASN A 121 19.90 8.59 16.90
CA ASN A 121 19.54 9.49 17.99
C ASN A 121 18.10 9.24 18.45
N THR A 122 17.79 9.59 19.71
CA THR A 122 16.43 9.74 20.22
C THR A 122 16.09 11.20 20.59
N GLY A 123 17.05 12.12 20.44
CA GLY A 123 16.90 13.57 20.66
C GLY A 123 16.43 14.34 19.42
N TYR A 124 16.76 15.64 19.34
CA TYR A 124 16.18 16.55 18.34
C TYR A 124 16.54 16.25 16.89
N GLN A 125 17.81 15.96 16.58
CA GLN A 125 18.25 15.80 15.19
C GLN A 125 19.23 14.63 14.98
N SER A 126 19.09 13.93 13.85
CA SER A 126 20.15 13.05 13.35
C SER A 126 20.28 13.02 11.82
N ALA A 127 21.46 12.67 11.33
CA ALA A 127 21.68 12.52 9.89
C ALA A 127 21.09 11.20 9.35
N ALA A 128 21.25 10.08 10.06
CA ALA A 128 20.76 8.78 9.61
C ALA A 128 19.39 8.42 10.22
N THR A 129 19.32 7.95 11.46
CA THR A 129 18.07 7.48 12.07
C THR A 129 17.73 8.28 13.32
N ASN A 130 16.51 8.83 13.40
CA ASN A 130 16.00 9.50 14.60
C ASN A 130 14.65 8.92 15.03
N THR A 131 14.34 9.01 16.32
CA THR A 131 13.01 8.75 16.88
C THR A 131 12.36 10.02 17.44
N GLY A 132 13.11 11.12 17.55
CA GLY A 132 12.62 12.45 17.92
C GLY A 132 12.22 13.32 16.73
N ASP A 133 12.53 14.61 16.77
CA ASP A 133 11.86 15.58 15.90
C ASP A 133 12.29 15.52 14.42
N TRP A 134 13.59 15.37 14.14
CA TRP A 134 14.12 15.51 12.78
C TRP A 134 15.17 14.48 12.38
N SER A 135 15.10 13.96 11.16
CA SER A 135 16.27 13.33 10.52
C SER A 135 16.36 13.56 9.02
N ALA A 136 17.56 13.40 8.46
CA ALA A 136 17.73 13.45 7.01
C ALA A 136 17.28 12.14 6.33
N ALA A 137 17.66 10.97 6.86
CA ALA A 137 17.31 9.69 6.23
C ALA A 137 16.00 9.08 6.78
N THR A 138 15.99 8.54 8.00
CA THR A 138 14.82 7.82 8.56
C THR A 138 14.38 8.43 9.88
N ASN A 139 13.12 8.81 10.02
CA ASN A 139 12.54 9.24 11.30
C ASN A 139 11.31 8.40 11.64
N THR A 140 11.03 8.24 12.93
CA THR A 140 9.79 7.68 13.44
C THR A 140 8.93 8.73 14.17
N GLY A 141 9.50 9.90 14.51
CA GLY A 141 8.80 11.04 15.09
C GLY A 141 8.30 12.05 14.06
N ASP A 142 8.62 13.32 14.23
CA ASP A 142 7.87 14.39 13.55
C ASP A 142 8.21 14.52 12.06
N ARG A 143 9.49 14.63 11.70
CA ARG A 143 9.88 14.98 10.32
C ARG A 143 11.12 14.26 9.80
N SER A 144 11.10 13.90 8.52
CA SER A 144 12.33 13.51 7.79
C SER A 144 12.38 13.97 6.34
N ALA A 145 13.57 14.01 5.75
CA ALA A 145 13.70 14.29 4.32
C ALA A 145 13.38 13.04 3.47
N ALA A 146 13.94 11.86 3.80
CA ALA A 146 13.69 10.65 3.00
C ALA A 146 12.48 9.83 3.50
N THR A 147 12.58 9.11 4.62
CA THR A 147 11.52 8.19 5.07
C THR A 147 11.04 8.58 6.47
N ASN A 148 9.74 8.76 6.66
CA ASN A 148 9.14 8.93 7.99
C ASN A 148 8.03 7.89 8.20
N THR A 149 7.79 7.52 9.45
CA THR A 149 6.60 6.77 9.85
C THR A 149 5.64 7.57 10.73
N GLY A 150 6.04 8.77 11.16
CA GLY A 150 5.22 9.70 11.94
C GLY A 150 4.60 10.82 11.09
N TYR A 151 4.83 12.07 11.44
CA TYR A 151 3.96 13.16 10.99
C TYR A 151 4.22 13.57 9.51
N GLN A 152 5.47 13.84 9.13
CA GLN A 152 5.78 14.45 7.84
C GLN A 152 7.07 13.93 7.19
N SER A 153 7.09 13.72 5.87
CA SER A 153 8.35 13.58 5.12
C SER A 153 8.32 14.22 3.73
N ALA A 154 9.50 14.48 3.16
CA ALA A 154 9.57 14.95 1.77
C ALA A 154 9.38 13.81 0.77
N ALA A 155 10.06 12.66 0.94
CA ALA A 155 9.95 11.55 -0.01
C ALA A 155 8.85 10.54 0.36
N THR A 156 9.06 9.69 1.38
CA THR A 156 8.14 8.59 1.71
C THR A 156 7.63 8.72 3.14
N ASN A 157 6.32 8.72 3.35
CA ASN A 157 5.73 8.63 4.69
C ASN A 157 4.74 7.46 4.76
N THR A 158 4.60 6.85 5.92
CA THR A 158 3.50 5.91 6.21
C THR A 158 2.46 6.48 7.19
N GLY A 159 2.73 7.63 7.81
CA GLY A 159 1.81 8.36 8.68
C GLY A 159 1.04 9.48 7.96
N ASP A 160 1.11 10.71 8.48
CA ASP A 160 0.11 11.73 8.14
C ASP A 160 0.33 12.41 6.78
N TRP A 161 1.56 12.84 6.46
CA TRP A 161 1.80 13.62 5.25
C TRP A 161 3.14 13.33 4.55
N SER A 162 3.14 13.30 3.22
CA SER A 162 4.38 13.43 2.44
C SER A 162 4.24 14.25 1.17
N ALA A 163 5.36 14.78 0.66
CA ALA A 163 5.34 15.45 -0.64
C ALA A 163 5.27 14.44 -1.80
N ALA A 164 6.10 13.39 -1.79
CA ALA A 164 6.12 12.41 -2.89
C ALA A 164 5.14 11.23 -2.67
N THR A 165 5.44 10.29 -1.77
CA THR A 165 4.67 9.04 -1.62
C THR A 165 4.18 8.89 -0.18
N ASN A 166 2.88 8.70 0.02
CA ASN A 166 2.32 8.36 1.34
C ASN A 166 1.48 7.09 1.25
N THR A 167 1.44 6.30 2.31
CA THR A 167 0.46 5.20 2.46
C THR A 167 -0.62 5.50 3.50
N GLY A 168 -0.47 6.58 4.28
CA GLY A 168 -1.43 7.01 5.30
C GLY A 168 -2.37 8.12 4.82
N TYR A 169 -2.32 9.29 5.44
CA TYR A 169 -3.43 10.25 5.32
C TYR A 169 -3.38 11.10 4.04
N GLN A 170 -2.26 11.77 3.74
CA GLN A 170 -2.17 12.73 2.63
C GLN A 170 -0.83 12.70 1.89
N SER A 171 -0.84 12.90 0.57
CA SER A 171 0.37 13.28 -0.17
C SER A 171 0.13 14.26 -1.31
N ALA A 172 1.17 14.95 -1.77
CA ALA A 172 1.06 15.78 -2.96
C ALA A 172 1.10 14.95 -4.25
N ALA A 173 2.05 14.02 -4.41
CA ALA A 173 2.13 13.20 -5.62
C ALA A 173 1.30 11.90 -5.54
N THR A 174 1.77 10.88 -4.84
CA THR A 174 1.15 9.54 -4.84
C THR A 174 0.68 9.14 -3.45
N ASN A 175 -0.58 8.74 -3.28
CA ASN A 175 -1.07 8.16 -2.04
C ASN A 175 -1.74 6.81 -2.29
N THR A 176 -1.67 5.91 -1.30
CA THR A 176 -2.41 4.65 -1.26
C THR A 176 -3.57 4.68 -0.25
N GLY A 177 -3.56 5.66 0.67
CA GLY A 177 -4.58 5.84 1.69
C GLY A 177 -5.63 6.90 1.33
N ASN A 178 -5.78 7.93 2.17
CA ASN A 178 -6.97 8.78 2.12
C ASN A 178 -7.00 9.79 0.98
N ARG A 179 -5.96 10.62 0.80
CA ARG A 179 -5.99 11.76 -0.15
C ARG A 179 -4.68 12.00 -0.88
N SER A 180 -4.74 12.34 -2.17
CA SER A 180 -3.60 12.96 -2.86
C SER A 180 -3.98 14.06 -3.84
N ALA A 181 -3.03 14.92 -4.21
CA ALA A 181 -3.27 15.90 -5.27
C ALA A 181 -3.14 15.26 -6.66
N ALA A 182 -2.09 14.49 -6.94
CA ALA A 182 -1.90 13.86 -8.25
C ALA A 182 -2.58 12.48 -8.35
N THR A 183 -1.98 11.43 -7.77
CA THR A 183 -2.43 10.04 -7.96
C THR A 183 -2.83 9.40 -6.64
N ASN A 184 -4.04 8.87 -6.51
CA ASN A 184 -4.42 8.05 -5.36
C ASN A 184 -4.89 6.68 -5.84
N THR A 185 -4.74 5.67 -4.99
CA THR A 185 -5.35 4.34 -5.20
C THR A 185 -6.42 4.01 -4.15
N GLY A 186 -6.54 4.81 -3.09
CA GLY A 186 -7.57 4.73 -2.05
C GLY A 186 -8.73 5.72 -2.27
N TYR A 187 -8.98 6.59 -1.30
CA TYR A 187 -10.27 7.28 -1.21
C TYR A 187 -10.46 8.42 -2.21
N GLN A 188 -9.54 9.39 -2.25
CA GLN A 188 -9.74 10.64 -3.01
C GLN A 188 -8.47 11.15 -3.69
N SER A 189 -8.58 11.64 -4.93
CA SER A 189 -7.54 12.50 -5.53
C SER A 189 -8.09 13.66 -6.35
N ALA A 190 -7.25 14.68 -6.60
CA ALA A 190 -7.64 15.76 -7.51
C ALA A 190 -7.44 15.35 -8.98
N ALA A 191 -6.31 14.76 -9.35
CA ALA A 191 -6.07 14.36 -10.75
C ALA A 191 -6.55 12.93 -11.05
N THR A 192 -5.82 11.89 -10.63
CA THR A 192 -6.10 10.50 -11.02
C THR A 192 -6.37 9.64 -9.79
N ASN A 193 -7.50 8.92 -9.75
CA ASN A 193 -7.75 7.91 -8.71
C ASN A 193 -8.07 6.57 -9.36
N THR A 194 -7.73 5.47 -8.69
CA THR A 194 -8.21 4.13 -9.04
C THR A 194 -9.24 3.57 -8.05
N GLY A 195 -9.44 4.23 -6.91
CA GLY A 195 -10.42 3.87 -5.89
C GLY A 195 -11.72 4.70 -5.99
N ASP A 196 -12.10 5.38 -4.91
CA ASP A 196 -13.48 5.83 -4.76
C ASP A 196 -13.83 7.08 -5.55
N TRP A 197 -13.02 8.14 -5.45
CA TRP A 197 -13.35 9.43 -6.06
C TRP A 197 -12.17 10.20 -6.65
N SER A 198 -12.35 10.86 -7.79
CA SER A 198 -11.42 11.92 -8.24
C SER A 198 -12.12 13.11 -8.89
N ALA A 199 -11.44 14.27 -8.94
CA ALA A 199 -11.97 15.41 -9.68
C ALA A 199 -11.77 15.26 -11.19
N ALA A 200 -10.58 14.87 -11.66
CA ALA A 200 -10.32 14.71 -13.10
C ALA A 200 -10.63 13.30 -13.62
N THR A 201 -9.76 12.32 -13.37
CA THR A 201 -9.85 10.97 -13.96
C THR A 201 -9.99 9.90 -12.89
N ASN A 202 -11.02 9.06 -12.93
CA ASN A 202 -11.12 7.89 -12.04
C ASN A 202 -11.29 6.62 -12.89
N THR A 203 -10.75 5.50 -12.43
CA THR A 203 -11.02 4.17 -13.00
C THR A 203 -11.93 3.31 -12.11
N GLY A 204 -12.23 3.76 -10.89
CA GLY A 204 -13.09 3.10 -9.91
C GLY A 204 -14.51 3.68 -9.86
N TYR A 205 -14.91 4.23 -8.71
CA TYR A 205 -16.33 4.50 -8.46
C TYR A 205 -16.86 5.79 -9.10
N GLN A 206 -16.23 6.94 -8.84
CA GLN A 206 -16.78 8.24 -9.26
C GLN A 206 -15.73 9.25 -9.72
N SER A 207 -16.02 10.05 -10.73
CA SER A 207 -15.24 11.27 -11.00
C SER A 207 -16.09 12.45 -11.45
N ALA A 208 -15.57 13.68 -11.36
CA ALA A 208 -16.26 14.83 -11.93
C ALA A 208 -16.07 14.91 -13.46
N ALA A 209 -14.84 14.77 -13.98
CA ALA A 209 -14.60 14.86 -15.43
C ALA A 209 -14.74 13.50 -16.13
N THR A 210 -13.73 12.64 -16.07
CA THR A 210 -13.64 11.39 -16.84
C THR A 210 -13.64 10.17 -15.93
N ASN A 211 -14.56 9.22 -16.11
CA ASN A 211 -14.50 7.94 -15.40
C ASN A 211 -14.48 6.78 -16.41
N THR A 212 -13.81 5.69 -16.05
CA THR A 212 -13.84 4.42 -16.80
C THR A 212 -14.72 3.37 -16.12
N GLY A 213 -15.05 3.54 -14.84
CA GLY A 213 -15.90 2.68 -14.03
C GLY A 213 -17.34 3.19 -13.90
N ASN A 214 -17.81 3.38 -12.66
CA ASN A 214 -19.26 3.43 -12.42
C ASN A 214 -19.93 4.76 -12.82
N ARG A 215 -19.41 5.93 -12.42
CA ARG A 215 -20.09 7.22 -12.67
C ARG A 215 -19.14 8.38 -12.96
N SER A 216 -19.50 9.26 -13.90
CA SER A 216 -18.89 10.60 -13.98
C SER A 216 -19.91 11.72 -14.24
N ALA A 217 -19.54 12.98 -14.00
CA ALA A 217 -20.39 14.10 -14.41
C ALA A 217 -20.21 14.41 -15.91
N ALA A 218 -18.99 14.48 -16.43
CA ALA A 218 -18.77 14.79 -17.84
C ALA A 218 -18.75 13.53 -18.73
N THR A 219 -17.64 12.79 -18.77
CA THR A 219 -17.43 11.69 -19.73
C THR A 219 -17.26 10.37 -18.99
N ASN A 220 -18.05 9.34 -19.31
CA ASN A 220 -17.82 7.98 -18.79
C ASN A 220 -17.70 6.99 -19.95
N THR A 221 -16.91 5.94 -19.80
CA THR A 221 -16.89 4.81 -20.73
C THR A 221 -17.53 3.55 -20.15
N GLY A 222 -17.85 3.55 -18.85
CA GLY A 222 -18.56 2.49 -18.13
C GLY A 222 -20.05 2.77 -17.99
N ASP A 223 -20.57 2.77 -16.76
CA ASP A 223 -22.02 2.62 -16.56
C ASP A 223 -22.84 3.89 -16.77
N TRP A 224 -22.39 5.02 -16.22
CA TRP A 224 -23.20 6.26 -16.21
C TRP A 224 -22.39 7.54 -16.34
N SER A 225 -22.86 8.50 -17.14
CA SER A 225 -22.42 9.90 -17.03
C SER A 225 -23.57 10.90 -17.13
N ALA A 226 -23.37 12.16 -16.71
CA ALA A 226 -24.37 13.19 -16.95
C ALA A 226 -24.26 13.75 -18.38
N ALA A 227 -23.06 14.03 -18.90
CA ALA A 227 -22.92 14.56 -20.25
C ALA A 227 -22.76 13.48 -21.33
N THR A 228 -21.58 12.86 -21.45
CA THR A 228 -21.24 11.95 -22.56
C THR A 228 -20.91 10.55 -22.04
N ASN A 229 -21.58 9.50 -22.50
CA ASN A 229 -21.20 8.11 -22.17
C ASN A 229 -20.96 7.30 -23.44
N THR A 230 -19.99 6.40 -23.43
CA THR A 230 -19.79 5.40 -24.49
C THR A 230 -20.39 4.03 -24.13
N GLY A 231 -20.65 3.78 -22.85
CA GLY A 231 -21.22 2.55 -22.31
C GLY A 231 -22.73 2.62 -22.08
N ASN A 232 -23.18 2.39 -20.84
CA ASN A 232 -24.59 2.02 -20.64
C ASN A 232 -25.56 3.20 -20.74
N ARG A 233 -25.35 4.32 -20.03
CA ARG A 233 -26.35 5.40 -19.96
C ARG A 233 -25.73 6.81 -19.80
N SER A 234 -26.29 7.84 -20.44
CA SER A 234 -25.99 9.25 -20.11
C SER A 234 -27.21 10.17 -20.14
N ALA A 235 -27.13 11.38 -19.58
CA ALA A 235 -28.23 12.35 -19.67
C ALA A 235 -28.21 13.15 -20.98
N ALA A 236 -27.05 13.51 -21.54
CA ALA A 236 -26.99 14.26 -22.81
C ALA A 236 -26.70 13.37 -24.04
N THR A 237 -25.46 12.90 -24.22
CA THR A 237 -25.01 12.20 -25.42
C THR A 237 -24.54 10.78 -25.08
N ASN A 238 -25.08 9.73 -25.70
CA ASN A 238 -24.59 8.36 -25.53
C ASN A 238 -24.30 7.71 -26.88
N THR A 239 -23.26 6.89 -26.95
CA THR A 239 -22.97 6.03 -28.11
C THR A 239 -23.46 4.59 -27.89
N GLY A 240 -23.78 4.21 -26.65
CA GLY A 240 -24.30 2.90 -26.25
C GLY A 240 -25.82 2.85 -26.02
N ASN A 241 -26.26 2.30 -24.88
CA ASN A 241 -27.62 1.76 -24.77
C ASN A 241 -28.76 2.80 -24.62
N ARG A 242 -28.61 3.88 -23.84
CA ARG A 242 -29.69 4.90 -23.61
C ARG A 242 -29.15 6.32 -23.30
N SER A 243 -29.78 7.38 -23.82
CA SER A 243 -29.60 8.78 -23.34
C SER A 243 -30.89 9.60 -23.45
N ALA A 244 -30.91 10.81 -22.86
CA ALA A 244 -32.09 11.70 -22.88
C ALA A 244 -32.07 12.80 -23.97
N ALA A 245 -30.93 13.09 -24.63
CA ALA A 245 -30.85 14.15 -25.66
C ALA A 245 -30.33 13.70 -27.04
N THR A 246 -29.28 12.89 -27.13
CA THR A 246 -28.68 12.43 -28.40
C THR A 246 -28.14 10.99 -28.26
N ASN A 247 -28.59 10.05 -29.09
CA ASN A 247 -28.11 8.65 -29.06
C ASN A 247 -27.89 8.07 -30.46
N THR A 248 -26.89 7.20 -30.60
CA THR A 248 -26.59 6.46 -31.84
C THR A 248 -26.78 4.93 -31.72
N GLY A 249 -27.27 4.40 -30.57
CA GLY A 249 -27.37 2.95 -30.27
C GLY A 249 -28.77 2.32 -30.32
N TYR A 250 -28.92 1.09 -29.80
CA TYR A 250 -29.99 0.12 -30.16
C TYR A 250 -31.46 0.46 -29.82
N GLN A 251 -31.76 1.36 -28.87
CA GLN A 251 -33.13 1.82 -28.53
C GLN A 251 -33.07 3.14 -27.72
N SER A 252 -33.66 4.24 -28.19
CA SER A 252 -33.57 5.52 -27.45
C SER A 252 -34.66 6.53 -27.75
N ALA A 253 -34.92 7.44 -26.80
CA ALA A 253 -35.84 8.55 -26.93
C ALA A 253 -35.11 9.86 -26.65
N ALA A 254 -34.99 10.73 -27.66
CA ALA A 254 -34.51 12.11 -27.49
C ALA A 254 -35.73 13.02 -27.26
N THR A 255 -35.73 13.79 -26.17
CA THR A 255 -36.83 14.72 -25.84
C THR A 255 -36.26 16.11 -25.58
N ASN A 256 -36.74 17.12 -26.33
CA ASN A 256 -36.34 18.51 -26.13
C ASN A 256 -37.55 19.43 -25.95
N THR A 257 -37.58 20.20 -24.86
CA THR A 257 -38.69 21.09 -24.51
C THR A 257 -38.37 22.59 -24.71
N GLY A 258 -37.16 22.92 -25.20
CA GLY A 258 -36.75 24.30 -25.48
C GLY A 258 -37.16 24.80 -26.87
N ASP A 259 -37.40 26.11 -27.00
CA ASP A 259 -37.58 26.77 -28.31
C ASP A 259 -36.25 26.78 -29.10
N TRP A 260 -36.31 26.71 -30.43
CA TRP A 260 -35.15 26.69 -31.34
C TRP A 260 -34.20 25.51 -31.10
N SER A 261 -34.76 24.34 -30.81
CA SER A 261 -33.99 23.19 -30.35
C SER A 261 -34.00 22.02 -31.35
N ALA A 262 -33.06 21.08 -31.18
CA ALA A 262 -32.99 19.86 -31.99
C ALA A 262 -32.97 18.62 -31.10
N ALA A 263 -33.74 17.60 -31.47
CA ALA A 263 -33.66 16.24 -30.91
C ALA A 263 -33.23 15.28 -32.03
N THR A 264 -32.08 14.63 -31.90
CA THR A 264 -31.52 13.77 -32.96
C THR A 264 -31.29 12.35 -32.48
N ASN A 265 -31.69 11.38 -33.31
CA ASN A 265 -31.54 9.97 -33.02
C ASN A 265 -31.29 9.16 -34.31
N THR A 266 -30.29 8.27 -34.29
CA THR A 266 -29.87 7.53 -35.50
C THR A 266 -29.86 6.01 -35.32
N GLY A 267 -30.32 5.51 -34.17
CA GLY A 267 -30.29 4.07 -33.82
C GLY A 267 -31.56 3.28 -34.18
N TYR A 268 -31.48 1.95 -34.10
CA TYR A 268 -32.63 1.04 -34.31
C TYR A 268 -33.78 1.34 -33.33
N GLN A 269 -35.03 1.28 -33.79
CA GLN A 269 -36.25 1.48 -32.98
C GLN A 269 -36.17 2.71 -32.07
N SER A 270 -35.86 3.85 -32.68
CA SER A 270 -35.57 5.07 -31.96
C SER A 270 -36.66 6.13 -32.11
N ALA A 271 -36.78 7.00 -31.11
CA ALA A 271 -37.77 8.07 -31.07
C ALA A 271 -37.11 9.44 -30.85
N ALA A 272 -37.58 10.46 -31.56
CA ALA A 272 -37.20 11.86 -31.33
C ALA A 272 -38.44 12.75 -31.16
N THR A 273 -38.44 13.61 -30.15
CA THR A 273 -39.58 14.45 -29.79
C THR A 273 -39.14 15.87 -29.44
N VAL A 274 -39.88 16.87 -29.94
CA VAL A 274 -39.65 18.29 -29.64
C VAL A 274 -40.95 19.02 -29.28
N GLU A 275 -40.97 19.77 -28.19
CA GLU A 275 -42.15 20.52 -27.71
C GLU A 275 -42.02 22.04 -27.85
N GLY A 276 -40.80 22.59 -27.95
CA GLY A 276 -40.58 24.04 -28.10
C GLY A 276 -40.73 24.54 -29.53
N LYS A 277 -41.10 25.81 -29.71
CA LYS A 277 -41.35 26.45 -31.01
C LYS A 277 -40.11 26.45 -31.90
N GLU A 278 -40.32 26.38 -33.22
CA GLU A 278 -39.24 26.45 -34.23
C GLU A 278 -38.13 25.39 -34.01
N SER A 279 -38.52 24.21 -33.52
CA SER A 279 -37.60 23.10 -33.22
C SER A 279 -37.67 21.99 -34.25
N VAL A 280 -36.68 21.08 -34.26
CA VAL A 280 -36.61 19.94 -35.17
C VAL A 280 -36.38 18.62 -34.44
N ALA A 281 -37.21 17.60 -34.70
CA ALA A 281 -36.96 16.22 -34.28
C ALA A 281 -36.49 15.38 -35.48
N MET A 282 -35.40 14.64 -35.32
CA MET A 282 -34.83 13.78 -36.36
C MET A 282 -34.63 12.37 -35.82
N ALA A 283 -35.25 11.39 -36.47
CA ALA A 283 -35.07 9.97 -36.17
C ALA A 283 -34.83 9.22 -37.49
N ILE A 284 -33.60 8.80 -37.74
CA ILE A 284 -33.18 8.25 -39.05
C ILE A 284 -32.68 6.81 -38.99
N GLY A 285 -32.76 6.14 -37.84
CA GLY A 285 -32.40 4.73 -37.74
C GLY A 285 -33.50 3.79 -38.25
N TYR A 286 -33.19 2.51 -38.35
CA TYR A 286 -34.16 1.49 -38.80
C TYR A 286 -35.36 1.42 -37.84
N GLU A 287 -36.59 1.41 -38.38
CA GLU A 287 -37.87 1.44 -37.63
C GLU A 287 -38.04 2.61 -36.65
N SER A 288 -37.47 3.78 -36.95
CA SER A 288 -37.55 4.94 -36.07
C SER A 288 -38.76 5.85 -36.33
N LYS A 289 -39.18 6.60 -35.30
CA LYS A 289 -40.35 7.48 -35.31
C LYS A 289 -40.06 8.85 -34.70
N ALA A 290 -40.80 9.88 -35.10
CA ALA A 290 -40.63 11.23 -34.56
C ALA A 290 -41.97 11.95 -34.39
N LYS A 291 -42.04 12.86 -33.42
CA LYS A 291 -43.17 13.79 -33.25
C LYS A 291 -42.68 15.19 -32.89
N GLY A 292 -43.51 16.19 -33.15
CA GLY A 292 -43.24 17.56 -32.76
C GLY A 292 -44.51 18.33 -32.40
N ALA A 293 -44.35 19.40 -31.64
CA ALA A 293 -45.39 20.40 -31.43
C ALA A 293 -45.70 21.19 -32.72
N LEU A 294 -46.83 21.90 -32.73
CA LEU A 294 -47.24 22.73 -33.87
C LEU A 294 -46.16 23.76 -34.24
N GLY A 295 -45.77 23.77 -35.51
CA GLY A 295 -44.73 24.64 -36.05
C GLY A 295 -43.33 24.03 -36.08
N CYS A 296 -43.10 22.92 -35.38
CA CYS A 296 -41.83 22.19 -35.42
C CYS A 296 -41.64 21.43 -36.75
N TRP A 297 -40.43 20.96 -37.00
CA TRP A 297 -40.10 20.07 -38.10
C TRP A 297 -39.80 18.66 -37.61
N ILE A 298 -40.17 17.65 -38.38
CA ILE A 298 -39.74 16.26 -38.17
C ILE A 298 -38.96 15.77 -39.39
N VAL A 299 -37.92 14.96 -39.17
CA VAL A 299 -37.07 14.34 -40.20
C VAL A 299 -37.00 12.84 -39.95
N LEU A 300 -37.35 12.04 -40.95
CA LEU A 300 -37.43 10.58 -40.86
C LEU A 300 -36.76 9.91 -42.05
N ALA A 301 -36.18 8.73 -41.82
CA ALA A 301 -35.64 7.88 -42.88
C ALA A 301 -36.47 6.60 -43.05
N GLU A 302 -36.70 6.21 -44.30
CA GLU A 302 -37.24 4.92 -44.68
C GLU A 302 -36.07 4.00 -45.05
N TRP A 303 -36.12 2.77 -44.59
CA TRP A 303 -35.08 1.77 -44.84
C TRP A 303 -35.67 0.58 -45.59
N GLU A 304 -34.83 -0.09 -46.36
CA GLU A 304 -35.14 -1.34 -47.04
C GLU A 304 -34.04 -2.36 -46.79
N GLU A 305 -34.43 -3.64 -46.72
CA GLU A 305 -33.52 -4.75 -46.58
C GLU A 305 -33.16 -5.29 -47.98
N ARG A 306 -31.85 -5.39 -48.27
CA ARG A 306 -31.32 -5.97 -49.50
C ARG A 306 -30.11 -6.83 -49.15
N GLU A 307 -30.09 -8.07 -49.61
CA GLU A 307 -28.93 -8.97 -49.46
C GLU A 307 -28.42 -9.10 -48.00
N ASP A 308 -29.34 -9.24 -47.04
CA ASP A 308 -29.05 -9.32 -45.59
C ASP A 308 -28.41 -8.03 -44.99
N GLU A 309 -28.42 -6.92 -45.72
CA GLU A 309 -28.01 -5.58 -45.25
C GLU A 309 -29.17 -4.57 -45.29
N TYR A 310 -29.16 -3.60 -44.39
CA TYR A 310 -30.15 -2.51 -44.33
C TYR A 310 -29.62 -1.26 -45.04
N HIS A 311 -30.40 -0.72 -45.98
CA HIS A 311 -30.06 0.51 -46.70
C HIS A 311 -31.14 1.59 -46.54
N ILE A 312 -30.72 2.85 -46.49
CA ILE A 312 -31.62 4.01 -46.52
C ILE A 312 -32.24 4.11 -47.91
N LYS A 313 -33.57 4.03 -47.97
CA LYS A 313 -34.38 4.13 -49.20
C LYS A 313 -34.79 5.58 -49.49
N ASP A 314 -35.21 6.32 -48.45
CA ASP A 314 -35.63 7.73 -48.57
C ASP A 314 -35.41 8.47 -47.25
N VAL A 315 -35.24 9.79 -47.31
CA VAL A 315 -35.18 10.67 -46.11
C VAL A 315 -35.99 11.92 -46.40
N GLN A 316 -37.02 12.16 -45.60
CA GLN A 316 -37.90 13.33 -45.78
C GLN A 316 -37.96 14.18 -44.54
N SER A 317 -38.27 15.46 -44.75
CA SER A 317 -38.58 16.42 -43.68
C SER A 317 -39.95 17.05 -43.92
N VAL A 318 -40.69 17.30 -42.85
CA VAL A 318 -42.01 17.94 -42.93
C VAL A 318 -42.25 18.84 -41.71
N LYS A 319 -42.97 19.94 -41.92
CA LYS A 319 -43.43 20.81 -40.84
C LYS A 319 -44.70 20.23 -40.22
N VAL A 320 -44.75 20.21 -38.89
CA VAL A 320 -45.96 19.92 -38.11
C VAL A 320 -46.89 21.12 -38.24
N ASP A 321 -47.86 21.03 -39.15
CA ASP A 321 -48.78 22.12 -39.50
C ASP A 321 -50.15 22.00 -38.82
N GLY A 322 -50.44 20.87 -38.16
CA GLY A 322 -51.73 20.59 -37.54
C GLY A 322 -52.83 20.17 -38.53
N GLU A 323 -52.55 20.18 -39.83
CA GLU A 323 -53.50 19.81 -40.89
C GLU A 323 -53.10 18.47 -41.53
N LYS A 324 -51.89 18.41 -42.11
CA LYS A 324 -51.33 17.19 -42.73
C LYS A 324 -50.56 16.36 -41.72
N ILE A 325 -49.88 17.02 -40.80
CA ILE A 325 -49.10 16.41 -39.73
C ILE A 325 -49.63 16.94 -38.41
N LYS A 326 -50.28 16.07 -37.64
CA LYS A 326 -50.86 16.41 -36.34
C LYS A 326 -49.76 16.69 -35.34
N ALA A 327 -49.98 17.70 -34.50
CA ALA A 327 -49.12 17.94 -33.36
C ALA A 327 -49.15 16.75 -32.40
N ASP A 328 -48.03 16.54 -31.70
CA ASP A 328 -47.87 15.56 -30.62
C ASP A 328 -48.17 14.10 -30.99
N THR A 329 -48.16 13.78 -32.29
CA THR A 329 -48.44 12.46 -32.87
C THR A 329 -47.15 11.87 -33.47
N PHE A 330 -46.87 10.60 -33.22
CA PHE A 330 -45.69 9.94 -33.80
C PHE A 330 -45.92 9.56 -35.26
N TYR A 331 -44.90 9.77 -36.07
CA TYR A 331 -44.88 9.39 -37.48
C TYR A 331 -43.66 8.52 -37.81
N MET A 332 -43.83 7.62 -38.78
CA MET A 332 -42.76 6.90 -39.49
C MET A 332 -42.78 7.27 -40.98
N LEU A 333 -41.63 7.18 -41.66
CA LEU A 333 -41.59 7.30 -43.12
C LEU A 333 -41.80 5.91 -43.75
N GLN A 334 -42.90 5.74 -44.48
CA GLN A 334 -43.23 4.51 -45.18
C GLN A 334 -43.69 4.84 -46.60
N ASN A 335 -43.06 4.22 -47.61
CA ASN A 335 -43.32 4.48 -49.01
C ASN A 335 -43.29 5.98 -49.36
N GLY A 336 -42.31 6.71 -48.82
CA GLY A 336 -42.13 8.15 -49.02
C GLY A 336 -43.25 9.03 -48.43
N LYS A 337 -44.03 8.51 -47.46
CA LYS A 337 -45.09 9.25 -46.77
C LYS A 337 -44.97 9.12 -45.26
N PHE A 338 -45.31 10.19 -44.55
CA PHE A 338 -45.43 10.19 -43.10
C PHE A 338 -46.71 9.46 -42.70
N VAL A 339 -46.58 8.36 -41.96
CA VAL A 339 -47.67 7.51 -41.49
C VAL A 339 -47.75 7.60 -39.97
N GLU A 340 -48.95 7.84 -39.42
CA GLU A 340 -49.20 7.87 -37.99
C GLU A 340 -48.95 6.49 -37.36
N VAL A 341 -48.25 6.47 -36.23
CA VAL A 341 -47.97 5.26 -35.46
C VAL A 341 -48.16 5.53 -33.97
N ASP A 342 -48.33 4.46 -33.20
CA ASP A 342 -48.31 4.48 -31.73
C ASP A 342 -46.88 4.59 -31.19
#